data_AF-A0A7K3D880-F1
#
_entry.id   AF-A0A7K3D880-F1
#
_cell.length_a   1.000
_cell.length_b   1.000
_cell.length_c   1.000
_cell.angle_alpha   90.00
_cell.angle_beta   90.00
_cell.angle_gamma   90.00
#
_symmetry.space_group_name_H-M   'P 1'
#
loop_
_entity.id
_entity.type
_entity.pdbx_description
1 polymer ?
#
loop_
_entity_poly.entity_id
_entity_poly.type
_entity_poly.pdbx_seq_one_letter_code
_entity_poly.pdbx_strand_id
1 'polypeptide(L)'
;MRDEEFDALMTAITDDPVPDEARDDPVFAAAHAAAVADVALLRERLGEVGDALASAGPGPQSPADRVVPLRPPRTASRRFLTVALGAVAATVAAALIGGLAWLAVDAGQGAGGADKAATASGAKSRPEGTTDADLSAEGFVACSRLIVEGTVTAVDAVPGGLQDRITVDVTRHLKPASGKPTVTFPMDREVDPRLKKGDRVLITVDEGSAEPANWAVGKERDRLRTMILKALPESKKIKCDG
;
A
#
# COMPACT_ATOMS: atom_id res chain seq x y z
N MET A 1 27.85 -8.93 -32.10
CA MET A 1 27.07 -7.67 -32.14
C MET A 1 25.64 -8.09 -31.91
N ARG A 2 25.03 -7.68 -30.81
CA ARG A 2 23.59 -7.87 -30.59
C ARG A 2 22.91 -6.70 -31.28
N ASP A 3 21.91 -6.98 -32.09
CA ASP A 3 21.05 -5.95 -32.68
C ASP A 3 20.49 -5.10 -31.54
N GLU A 4 20.81 -3.80 -31.53
CA GLU A 4 20.20 -2.86 -30.60
C GLU A 4 18.76 -2.65 -31.07
N GLU A 5 17.82 -3.37 -30.44
CA GLU A 5 16.40 -3.19 -30.71
C GLU A 5 15.97 -1.83 -30.15
N PHE A 6 15.74 -0.87 -31.05
CA PHE A 6 15.30 0.47 -30.69
C PHE A 6 13.88 0.42 -30.11
N ASP A 7 13.68 1.01 -28.93
CA ASP A 7 12.38 1.04 -28.26
C ASP A 7 11.54 2.24 -28.73
N ALA A 8 10.58 1.97 -29.60
CA ALA A 8 9.68 2.96 -30.19
C ALA A 8 8.84 3.73 -29.13
N LEU A 9 8.49 3.09 -28.01
CA LEU A 9 7.74 3.77 -26.95
C LEU A 9 8.64 4.76 -26.21
N MET A 10 9.88 4.36 -25.92
CA MET A 10 10.83 5.25 -25.25
C MET A 10 11.12 6.49 -26.10
N THR A 11 11.32 6.34 -27.41
CA THR A 11 11.50 7.47 -28.34
C THR A 11 10.31 8.44 -28.31
N ALA A 12 9.07 7.91 -28.29
CA ALA A 12 7.86 8.75 -28.24
C ALA A 12 7.68 9.48 -26.91
N ILE A 13 8.08 8.87 -25.78
CA ILE A 13 7.99 9.47 -24.44
C ILE A 13 9.00 10.61 -24.30
N THR A 14 10.23 10.42 -24.76
CA THR A 14 11.32 11.40 -24.65
C THR A 14 11.29 12.48 -25.74
N ASP A 15 10.47 12.30 -26.78
CA ASP A 15 10.43 13.15 -27.97
C ASP A 15 11.79 13.17 -28.72
N ASP A 16 12.54 12.08 -28.60
CA ASP A 16 13.81 11.89 -29.29
C ASP A 16 13.58 11.66 -30.80
N PRO A 17 14.54 12.03 -31.66
CA PRO A 17 14.44 11.74 -33.08
C PRO A 17 14.50 10.23 -33.34
N VAL A 18 13.69 9.74 -34.29
CA VAL A 18 13.76 8.35 -34.75
C VAL A 18 15.17 8.03 -35.27
N PRO A 19 15.85 7.00 -34.73
CA PRO A 19 17.18 6.58 -35.15
C PRO A 19 17.25 6.28 -36.65
N ASP A 20 18.35 6.64 -37.28
CA ASP A 20 18.58 6.49 -38.72
C ASP A 20 18.37 5.04 -39.18
N GLU A 21 18.84 4.10 -38.37
CA GLU A 21 18.77 2.65 -38.61
C GLU A 21 17.34 2.08 -38.53
N ALA A 22 16.43 2.77 -37.84
CA ALA A 22 15.06 2.34 -37.63
C ALA A 22 14.05 3.03 -38.56
N ARG A 23 14.47 4.02 -39.36
CA ARG A 23 13.57 4.80 -40.23
C ARG A 23 12.89 3.98 -41.31
N ASP A 24 13.59 2.98 -41.84
CA ASP A 24 13.10 2.12 -42.91
C ASP A 24 12.40 0.86 -42.38
N ASP A 25 12.33 0.66 -41.06
CA ASP A 25 11.64 -0.48 -40.45
C ASP A 25 10.13 -0.20 -40.33
N PRO A 26 9.27 -0.90 -41.10
CA PRO A 26 7.83 -0.67 -41.05
C PRO A 26 7.19 -1.06 -39.72
N VAL A 27 7.78 -2.01 -38.97
CA VAL A 27 7.27 -2.45 -37.67
C VAL A 27 7.56 -1.38 -36.62
N PHE A 28 8.80 -0.88 -36.58
CA PHE A 28 9.17 0.25 -35.72
C PHE A 28 8.34 1.49 -36.05
N ALA A 29 8.20 1.86 -37.32
CA ALA A 29 7.43 3.03 -37.73
C ALA A 29 5.96 2.96 -37.29
N ALA A 30 5.32 1.80 -37.44
CA ALA A 30 3.94 1.58 -36.99
C ALA A 30 3.83 1.64 -35.46
N ALA A 31 4.77 1.02 -34.74
CA ALA A 31 4.80 1.04 -33.28
C ALA A 31 5.03 2.45 -32.72
N HIS A 32 5.96 3.20 -33.30
CA HIS A 32 6.26 4.58 -32.93
C HIS A 32 5.07 5.51 -33.20
N ALA A 33 4.40 5.37 -34.36
CA ALA A 33 3.21 6.15 -34.66
C ALA A 33 2.05 5.88 -33.68
N ALA A 34 1.84 4.62 -33.29
CA ALA A 34 0.86 4.26 -32.26
C ALA A 34 1.24 4.86 -30.90
N ALA A 35 2.51 4.72 -30.50
CA ALA A 35 3.02 5.28 -29.24
C ALA A 35 2.86 6.81 -29.18
N VAL A 36 3.13 7.53 -30.28
CA VAL A 36 2.93 8.98 -30.37
C VAL A 36 1.45 9.34 -30.19
N ALA A 37 0.53 8.59 -30.79
CA ALA A 37 -0.90 8.82 -30.63
C ALA A 37 -1.37 8.62 -29.17
N ASP A 38 -0.90 7.56 -28.52
CA ASP A 38 -1.21 7.27 -27.12
C ASP A 38 -0.63 8.33 -26.18
N VAL A 39 0.63 8.73 -26.38
CA VAL A 39 1.28 9.80 -25.61
C VAL A 39 0.56 11.14 -25.82
N ALA A 40 0.08 11.44 -27.03
CA ALA A 40 -0.70 12.64 -27.30
C ALA A 40 -2.01 12.67 -26.50
N LEU A 41 -2.74 11.55 -26.46
CA LEU A 41 -3.96 11.41 -25.65
C LEU A 41 -3.66 11.60 -24.15
N LEU A 42 -2.57 11.01 -23.64
CA LEU A 42 -2.18 11.16 -22.24
C LEU A 42 -1.83 12.62 -21.91
N ARG A 43 -1.13 13.32 -22.80
CA ARG A 43 -0.80 14.76 -22.63
C ARG A 43 -2.06 15.62 -22.58
N GLU A 44 -3.08 15.33 -23.39
CA GLU A 44 -4.37 16.01 -23.34
C GLU A 44 -5.04 15.85 -21.96
N ARG A 45 -5.13 14.62 -21.47
CA ARG A 45 -5.74 14.33 -20.15
C ARG A 45 -4.98 14.96 -18.99
N LEU A 46 -3.65 14.95 -19.06
CA LEU A 46 -2.81 15.61 -18.05
C LEU A 46 -2.97 17.13 -18.10
N GLY A 47 -3.22 17.71 -19.28
CA GLY A 47 -3.58 19.12 -19.44
C GLY A 47 -4.85 19.48 -18.66
N GLU A 48 -5.93 18.69 -18.82
CA GLU A 48 -7.20 18.91 -18.10
C GLU A 48 -7.01 18.89 -16.57
N VAL A 49 -6.19 17.96 -16.06
CA VAL A 49 -5.85 17.88 -14.63
C VAL A 49 -5.02 19.09 -14.19
N GLY A 50 -4.03 19.48 -15.00
CA GLY A 50 -3.19 20.65 -14.74
C GLY A 50 -4.00 21.94 -14.66
N ASP A 51 -4.94 22.14 -15.57
CA ASP A 51 -5.83 23.31 -15.60
C ASP A 51 -6.76 23.35 -14.39
N ALA A 52 -7.30 22.21 -13.98
CA ALA A 52 -8.10 22.11 -12.76
C ALA A 52 -7.30 22.48 -11.50
N LEU A 53 -6.05 22.03 -11.42
CA LEU A 53 -5.14 22.36 -10.32
C LEU A 53 -4.72 23.84 -10.33
N ALA A 54 -4.46 24.42 -11.50
CA ALA A 54 -4.12 25.83 -11.65
C ALA A 54 -5.32 26.74 -11.30
N SER A 55 -6.53 26.32 -11.68
CA SER A 55 -7.78 27.05 -11.41
C SER A 55 -8.21 27.01 -9.95
N ALA A 56 -7.73 26.04 -9.17
CA ALA A 56 -8.00 25.96 -7.73
C ALA A 56 -7.35 27.13 -6.94
N GLY A 57 -6.34 27.80 -7.52
CA GLY A 57 -5.65 28.96 -6.95
C GLY A 57 -4.95 28.69 -5.60
N PRO A 58 -4.10 29.61 -5.11
CA PRO A 58 -3.70 29.59 -3.71
C PRO A 58 -4.98 29.77 -2.87
N GLY A 59 -5.28 28.81 -2.00
CA GLY A 59 -6.44 28.88 -1.12
C GLY A 59 -6.49 30.21 -0.35
N PRO A 60 -7.69 30.69 0.03
CA PRO A 60 -7.84 31.98 0.68
C PRO A 60 -6.92 32.08 1.89
N GLN A 61 -6.10 33.15 1.92
CA GLN A 61 -5.26 33.49 3.04
C GLN A 61 -6.12 33.52 4.31
N SER A 62 -5.78 32.65 5.26
CA SER A 62 -6.43 32.61 6.57
C SER A 62 -6.45 34.02 7.17
N PRO A 63 -7.60 34.57 7.57
CA PRO A 63 -7.64 35.92 8.13
C PRO A 63 -6.72 36.00 9.35
N ALA A 64 -5.80 36.96 9.33
CA ALA A 64 -4.90 37.23 10.45
C ALA A 64 -5.72 37.39 11.75
N ASP A 65 -5.39 36.55 12.72
CA ASP A 65 -6.05 36.43 14.00
C ASP A 65 -6.01 37.77 14.74
N ARG A 66 -7.15 38.47 14.80
CA ARG A 66 -7.28 39.77 15.46
C ARG A 66 -7.34 39.53 16.97
N VAL A 67 -6.19 39.67 17.63
CA VAL A 67 -6.06 39.58 19.08
C VAL A 67 -6.90 40.66 19.77
N VAL A 68 -7.89 40.26 20.57
CA VAL A 68 -8.68 41.14 21.44
C VAL A 68 -8.05 41.16 22.84
N PRO A 69 -7.74 42.34 23.43
CA PRO A 69 -7.14 42.38 24.76
C PRO A 69 -8.18 42.10 25.86
N LEU A 70 -7.85 41.18 26.76
CA LEU A 70 -8.65 40.85 27.95
C LEU A 70 -8.43 41.89 29.06
N ARG A 71 -9.53 42.45 29.58
CA ARG A 71 -9.53 43.39 30.71
C ARG A 71 -9.57 42.60 32.04
N PRO A 72 -8.77 42.93 33.06
CA PRO A 72 -8.80 42.23 34.33
C PRO A 72 -10.04 42.64 35.17
N PRO A 73 -10.71 41.70 35.87
CA PRO A 73 -11.83 42.03 36.73
C PRO A 73 -11.33 42.59 38.08
N ARG A 74 -11.96 43.70 38.51
CA ARG A 74 -11.75 44.32 39.82
C ARG A 74 -12.49 43.54 40.90
N THR A 75 -11.86 43.41 42.06
CA THR A 75 -12.35 42.71 43.25
C THR A 75 -13.47 43.49 43.95
N ALA A 76 -14.55 42.82 44.36
CA ALA A 76 -15.46 43.31 45.42
C ALA A 76 -16.41 42.20 45.93
N SER A 77 -15.99 41.52 47.00
CA SER A 77 -16.73 41.24 48.25
C SER A 77 -18.26 40.96 48.25
N ARG A 78 -18.59 39.77 48.79
CA ARG A 78 -19.58 39.42 49.87
C ARG A 78 -20.99 38.91 49.51
N ARG A 79 -21.22 37.66 50.02
CA ARG A 79 -22.49 36.95 50.37
C ARG A 79 -23.37 36.57 49.17
N PHE A 80 -23.81 35.34 48.93
CA PHE A 80 -24.42 34.34 49.81
C PHE A 80 -24.33 32.92 49.19
N LEU A 81 -24.24 31.93 50.08
CA LEU A 81 -24.88 30.60 50.08
C LEU A 81 -24.96 29.74 48.79
N THR A 82 -24.25 28.61 48.87
CA THR A 82 -24.66 27.22 48.52
C THR A 82 -25.18 26.91 47.11
N VAL A 83 -24.49 26.02 46.38
CA VAL A 83 -24.88 24.61 46.15
C VAL A 83 -23.98 23.97 45.08
N ALA A 84 -23.56 22.73 45.38
CA ALA A 84 -23.14 21.62 44.53
C ALA A 84 -21.79 21.66 43.77
N LEU A 85 -20.97 20.68 44.15
CA LEU A 85 -19.88 20.05 43.43
C LEU A 85 -20.25 19.66 41.98
N GLY A 86 -19.23 19.68 41.11
CA GLY A 86 -19.00 18.56 40.20
C GLY A 86 -18.89 18.93 38.72
N ALA A 87 -17.68 19.25 38.26
CA ALA A 87 -17.29 19.00 36.88
C ALA A 87 -15.79 18.74 36.79
N VAL A 88 -15.49 17.60 36.18
CA VAL A 88 -14.23 16.87 36.12
C VAL A 88 -13.19 17.61 35.28
N ALA A 89 -11.95 17.63 35.77
CA ALA A 89 -10.77 17.98 34.98
C ALA A 89 -10.55 16.92 33.90
N ALA A 90 -10.55 17.33 32.63
CA ALA A 90 -10.07 16.53 31.52
C ALA A 90 -8.93 17.28 30.82
N THR A 91 -7.72 17.11 31.34
CA THR A 91 -6.49 17.32 30.59
C THR A 91 -6.35 16.19 29.57
N VAL A 92 -6.46 16.51 28.28
CA VAL A 92 -5.89 15.66 27.22
C VAL A 92 -4.88 16.50 26.45
N ALA A 93 -3.67 16.52 26.99
CA ALA A 93 -2.47 16.59 26.18
C ALA A 93 -2.08 15.15 25.86
N ALA A 94 -2.14 14.78 24.59
CA ALA A 94 -1.39 13.69 23.94
C ALA A 94 -1.99 13.49 22.54
N ALA A 95 -1.24 13.22 21.48
CA ALA A 95 0.17 13.35 21.19
C ALA A 95 0.25 13.17 19.67
N LEU A 96 0.89 14.10 18.97
CA LEU A 96 1.32 13.88 17.60
C LEU A 96 2.39 12.77 17.62
N ILE A 97 2.03 11.55 17.26
CA ILE A 97 3.00 10.49 16.97
C ILE A 97 2.59 9.82 15.67
N GLY A 98 3.50 9.87 14.69
CA GLY A 98 3.49 8.92 13.56
C GLY A 98 3.40 9.53 12.16
N GLY A 99 4.02 10.68 11.90
CA GLY A 99 4.00 11.31 10.57
C GLY A 99 5.35 11.48 9.88
N LEU A 100 6.48 11.00 10.44
CA LEU A 100 7.83 11.26 9.91
C LEU A 100 8.76 10.04 9.99
N ALA A 101 8.27 8.84 9.67
CA ALA A 101 9.07 7.61 9.68
C ALA A 101 9.34 7.02 8.29
N TRP A 102 9.21 7.79 7.22
CA TRP A 102 9.69 7.38 5.90
C TRP A 102 10.41 8.54 5.24
N LEU A 103 11.67 8.71 5.62
CA LEU A 103 12.68 9.40 4.82
C LEU A 103 14.04 8.73 5.10
N ALA A 104 14.61 8.16 4.05
CA ALA A 104 16.03 7.80 3.87
C ALA A 104 16.56 6.54 4.57
N VAL A 105 16.29 5.40 3.95
CA VAL A 105 17.29 4.36 3.61
C VAL A 105 16.94 4.04 2.15
N ASP A 106 17.69 4.42 1.13
CA ASP A 106 19.08 4.08 0.86
C ASP A 106 19.70 5.14 -0.08
N ALA A 107 20.83 5.72 0.32
CA ALA A 107 21.77 6.39 -0.58
C ALA A 107 23.10 5.65 -0.47
N GLY A 108 23.10 4.38 -0.88
CA GLY A 108 24.29 3.57 -1.12
C GLY A 108 24.56 3.48 -2.62
N GLN A 109 25.59 4.18 -3.08
CA GLN A 109 26.22 3.94 -4.37
C GLN A 109 26.65 2.45 -4.46
N GLY A 110 26.01 1.68 -5.32
CA GLY A 110 26.46 0.35 -5.74
C GLY A 110 27.01 0.41 -7.16
N ALA A 111 28.33 0.43 -7.30
CA ALA A 111 28.99 -0.03 -8.51
C ALA A 111 29.25 -1.54 -8.35
N GLY A 112 28.74 -2.33 -9.31
CA GLY A 112 29.21 -3.69 -9.55
C GLY A 112 28.15 -4.78 -9.44
N GLY A 113 28.10 -5.62 -10.49
CA GLY A 113 27.64 -7.00 -10.40
C GLY A 113 26.23 -7.24 -10.92
N ALA A 114 26.13 -7.67 -12.17
CA ALA A 114 24.93 -8.27 -12.73
C ALA A 114 24.59 -9.59 -12.01
N ASP A 115 23.31 -9.82 -11.74
CA ASP A 115 22.66 -11.12 -11.93
C ASP A 115 21.16 -10.89 -12.20
N LYS A 116 20.69 -11.43 -13.32
CA LYS A 116 19.28 -11.43 -13.70
C LYS A 116 18.53 -12.47 -12.87
N ALA A 117 17.51 -12.05 -12.14
CA ALA A 117 16.37 -12.91 -11.83
C ALA A 117 15.12 -12.25 -12.44
N ALA A 118 14.56 -12.92 -13.43
CA ALA A 118 13.28 -12.56 -14.03
C ALA A 118 12.17 -12.87 -13.01
N THR A 119 11.64 -11.84 -12.34
CA THR A 119 10.43 -11.99 -11.53
C THR A 119 9.22 -11.89 -12.45
N ALA A 120 8.74 -13.05 -12.90
CA ALA A 120 7.45 -13.14 -13.57
C ALA A 120 6.35 -12.75 -12.57
N SER A 121 5.92 -11.49 -12.61
CA SER A 121 4.70 -11.04 -11.95
C SER A 121 3.53 -11.57 -12.78
N GLY A 122 3.04 -12.73 -12.37
CA GLY A 122 2.04 -13.48 -13.11
C GLY A 122 1.46 -14.62 -12.28
N ALA A 123 0.97 -14.31 -11.07
CA ALA A 123 0.10 -15.21 -10.34
C ALA A 123 -1.10 -14.42 -9.83
N LYS A 124 -2.15 -14.44 -10.67
CA LYS A 124 -3.54 -14.28 -10.27
C LYS A 124 -3.73 -15.05 -8.96
N SER A 125 -4.47 -14.46 -8.04
CA SER A 125 -4.91 -15.10 -6.80
C SER A 125 -5.14 -16.58 -6.97
N ARG A 126 -4.54 -17.36 -6.08
CA ARG A 126 -4.74 -18.79 -6.06
C ARG A 126 -5.82 -19.11 -5.02
N PRO A 127 -7.10 -19.17 -5.40
CA PRO A 127 -8.01 -20.02 -4.67
C PRO A 127 -7.57 -21.46 -4.94
N GLU A 128 -7.81 -22.31 -3.95
CA GLU A 128 -7.38 -23.71 -3.84
C GLU A 128 -6.02 -23.89 -3.12
N GLY A 129 -6.08 -24.69 -2.05
CA GLY A 129 -4.98 -25.03 -1.16
C GLY A 129 -3.90 -25.87 -1.82
N THR A 130 -3.28 -25.34 -2.85
CA THR A 130 -1.94 -25.70 -3.26
C THR A 130 -1.02 -24.74 -2.54
N THR A 131 -0.39 -25.23 -1.47
CA THR A 131 0.99 -24.86 -1.14
C THR A 131 1.75 -24.58 -2.44
N ASP A 132 2.66 -23.61 -2.48
CA ASP A 132 3.73 -23.62 -3.50
C ASP A 132 4.10 -25.08 -3.72
N ALA A 133 3.99 -25.58 -4.95
CA ALA A 133 3.91 -27.03 -5.19
C ALA A 133 5.15 -27.80 -4.68
N ASP A 134 6.15 -27.07 -4.19
CA ASP A 134 7.39 -27.54 -3.60
C ASP A 134 7.46 -27.46 -2.05
N LEU A 135 6.64 -26.62 -1.37
CA LEU A 135 6.71 -26.43 0.08
C LEU A 135 5.73 -27.34 0.83
N SER A 136 6.17 -27.87 1.98
CA SER A 136 5.26 -28.51 2.94
C SER A 136 4.40 -27.46 3.65
N ALA A 137 3.32 -27.89 4.32
CA ALA A 137 2.49 -26.99 5.13
C ALA A 137 3.32 -26.26 6.22
N GLU A 138 4.29 -26.96 6.81
CA GLU A 138 5.23 -26.39 7.78
C GLU A 138 6.18 -25.40 7.12
N GLY A 139 6.69 -25.71 5.92
CA GLY A 139 7.52 -24.79 5.13
C GLY A 139 6.78 -23.50 4.77
N PHE A 140 5.53 -23.63 4.29
CA PHE A 140 4.63 -22.50 4.05
C PHE A 140 4.48 -21.61 5.30
N VAL A 141 4.14 -22.18 6.45
CA VAL A 141 4.01 -21.40 7.70
C VAL A 141 5.35 -20.85 8.18
N ALA A 142 6.46 -21.53 7.92
CA ALA A 142 7.80 -21.08 8.27
C ALA A 142 8.19 -19.84 7.46
N CYS A 143 7.84 -19.79 6.17
CA CYS A 143 8.24 -18.72 5.25
C CYS A 143 7.24 -17.57 5.17
N SER A 144 6.08 -17.69 5.83
CA SER A 144 5.22 -16.53 6.08
C SER A 144 5.74 -15.67 7.24
N ARG A 145 6.09 -14.41 7.01
CA ARG A 145 6.43 -13.47 8.10
C ARG A 145 5.22 -13.06 8.95
N LEU A 146 4.03 -13.08 8.35
CA LEU A 146 2.78 -12.67 8.99
C LEU A 146 1.64 -13.61 8.60
N ILE A 147 0.89 -14.06 9.60
CA ILE A 147 -0.34 -14.83 9.45
C ILE A 147 -1.35 -14.30 10.47
N VAL A 148 -2.44 -13.72 9.98
CA VAL A 148 -3.46 -13.07 10.83
C VAL A 148 -4.87 -13.44 10.40
N GLU A 149 -5.77 -13.50 11.37
CA GLU A 149 -7.22 -13.54 11.16
C GLU A 149 -7.83 -12.21 11.59
N GLY A 150 -8.75 -11.69 10.78
CA GLY A 150 -9.38 -10.40 11.07
C GLY A 150 -10.61 -10.12 10.23
N THR A 151 -11.09 -8.89 10.35
CA THR A 151 -12.19 -8.37 9.53
C THR A 151 -11.69 -7.23 8.67
N VAL A 152 -12.00 -7.26 7.37
CA VAL A 152 -11.67 -6.16 6.46
C VAL A 152 -12.52 -4.94 6.83
N THR A 153 -11.88 -3.83 7.20
CA THR A 153 -12.57 -2.58 7.62
C THR A 153 -12.56 -1.50 6.55
N ALA A 154 -11.59 -1.54 5.62
CA ALA A 154 -11.51 -0.65 4.48
C ALA A 154 -10.87 -1.34 3.26
N VAL A 155 -11.32 -0.93 2.07
CA VAL A 155 -10.80 -1.31 0.75
C VAL A 155 -10.73 -0.02 -0.04
N ASP A 156 -9.57 0.64 0.00
CA ASP A 156 -9.40 1.97 -0.56
C ASP A 156 -8.62 1.88 -1.87
N ALA A 157 -9.22 2.31 -2.98
CA ALA A 157 -8.52 2.37 -4.25
C ALA A 157 -7.35 3.35 -4.15
N VAL A 158 -6.15 2.93 -4.55
CA VAL A 158 -5.01 3.85 -4.68
C VAL A 158 -5.20 4.69 -5.96
N PRO A 159 -5.27 6.02 -5.88
CA PRO A 159 -5.43 6.87 -7.05
C PRO A 159 -4.33 6.63 -8.08
N GLY A 160 -4.70 6.43 -9.35
CA GLY A 160 -3.77 6.14 -10.44
C GLY A 160 -3.06 4.77 -10.35
N GLY A 161 -3.33 3.97 -9.32
CA GLY A 161 -2.72 2.65 -9.15
C GLY A 161 -3.61 1.51 -9.64
N LEU A 162 -3.02 0.33 -9.80
CA LEU A 162 -3.72 -0.94 -10.09
C LEU A 162 -4.06 -1.74 -8.81
N GLN A 163 -3.75 -1.17 -7.65
CA GLN A 163 -3.90 -1.79 -6.34
C GLN A 163 -4.94 -1.08 -5.48
N ASP A 164 -5.53 -1.85 -4.59
CA ASP A 164 -6.32 -1.39 -3.46
C ASP A 164 -5.48 -1.49 -2.18
N ARG A 165 -5.68 -0.54 -1.27
CA ARG A 165 -5.16 -0.58 0.09
C ARG A 165 -6.20 -1.26 0.98
N ILE A 166 -5.89 -2.46 1.44
CA ILE A 166 -6.77 -3.24 2.30
C ILE A 166 -6.41 -3.00 3.75
N THR A 167 -7.37 -2.61 4.58
CA THR A 167 -7.19 -2.49 6.03
C THR A 167 -7.97 -3.58 6.75
N VAL A 168 -7.29 -4.30 7.65
CA VAL A 168 -7.85 -5.41 8.42
C VAL A 168 -7.71 -5.14 9.90
N ASP A 169 -8.83 -5.20 10.62
CA ASP A 169 -8.86 -5.26 12.08
C ASP A 169 -8.56 -6.69 12.54
N VAL A 170 -7.43 -6.86 13.22
CA VAL A 170 -6.86 -8.17 13.55
C VAL A 170 -7.51 -8.70 14.82
N THR A 171 -8.21 -9.81 14.69
CA THR A 171 -8.81 -10.54 15.81
C THR A 171 -7.86 -11.58 16.40
N ARG A 172 -6.94 -12.12 15.58
CA ARG A 172 -5.97 -13.11 16.02
C ARG A 172 -4.69 -13.04 15.20
N HIS A 173 -3.56 -12.98 15.88
CA HIS A 173 -2.27 -13.26 15.26
C HIS A 173 -1.98 -14.76 15.41
N LEU A 174 -1.75 -15.44 14.28
CA LEU A 174 -1.25 -16.81 14.28
C LEU A 174 0.29 -16.79 14.22
N LYS A 175 0.86 -15.87 13.43
CA LYS A 175 2.28 -15.59 13.37
C LYS A 175 2.51 -14.11 13.05
N PRO A 176 3.42 -13.38 13.74
CA PRO A 176 4.03 -13.74 15.03
C PRO A 176 2.97 -13.91 16.14
N ALA A 177 3.38 -14.29 17.36
CA ALA A 177 2.44 -14.56 18.46
C ALA A 177 1.61 -13.34 18.90
N SER A 178 2.10 -12.14 18.61
CA SER A 178 1.43 -10.86 18.85
C SER A 178 1.87 -9.82 17.81
N GLY A 179 1.07 -8.78 17.62
CA GLY A 179 1.34 -7.74 16.66
C GLY A 179 0.35 -6.59 16.78
N LYS A 180 0.28 -5.74 15.76
CA LYS A 180 -0.60 -4.58 15.74
C LYS A 180 -2.07 -5.02 15.62
N PRO A 181 -3.01 -4.35 16.30
CA PRO A 181 -4.43 -4.68 16.19
C PRO A 181 -5.02 -4.36 14.81
N THR A 182 -4.30 -3.61 13.98
CA THR A 182 -4.70 -3.27 12.62
C THR A 182 -3.50 -3.45 11.70
N VAL A 183 -3.74 -4.05 10.54
CA VAL A 183 -2.75 -4.22 9.48
C VAL A 183 -3.30 -3.69 8.17
N THR A 184 -2.40 -3.21 7.33
CA THR A 184 -2.73 -2.65 6.02
C THR A 184 -1.79 -3.22 4.99
N PHE A 185 -2.34 -3.66 3.85
CA PHE A 185 -1.55 -4.23 2.76
C PHE A 185 -1.99 -3.65 1.41
N PRO A 186 -1.07 -3.50 0.45
CA PRO A 186 -1.44 -3.40 -0.95
C PRO A 186 -1.99 -4.74 -1.44
N MET A 187 -2.93 -4.69 -2.39
CA MET A 187 -3.49 -5.85 -3.05
C MET A 187 -3.92 -5.49 -4.46
N ASP A 188 -3.55 -6.28 -5.46
CA ASP A 188 -4.01 -6.09 -6.83
C ASP A 188 -5.52 -6.12 -6.95
N ARG A 189 -6.08 -5.38 -7.91
CA ARG A 189 -7.53 -5.34 -8.15
C ARG A 189 -8.07 -6.55 -8.91
N GLU A 190 -7.21 -7.23 -9.66
CA GLU A 190 -7.55 -8.38 -10.50
C GLU A 190 -7.32 -9.71 -9.78
N VAL A 191 -7.98 -9.85 -8.64
CA VAL A 191 -7.78 -10.93 -7.69
C VAL A 191 -9.09 -11.64 -7.34
N ASP A 192 -9.02 -12.96 -7.09
CA ASP A 192 -10.15 -13.80 -6.70
C ASP A 192 -9.81 -14.73 -5.51
N PRO A 193 -10.54 -14.66 -4.37
CA PRO A 193 -11.67 -13.79 -4.10
C PRO A 193 -11.24 -12.34 -3.89
N ARG A 194 -12.00 -11.38 -4.46
CA ARG A 194 -11.81 -9.97 -4.13
C ARG A 194 -12.36 -9.67 -2.74
N LEU A 195 -11.50 -9.15 -1.88
CA LEU A 195 -11.87 -8.76 -0.51
C LEU A 195 -12.82 -7.57 -0.51
N LYS A 196 -13.83 -7.65 0.36
CA LYS A 196 -14.81 -6.60 0.59
C LYS A 196 -14.81 -6.21 2.06
N LYS A 197 -15.20 -4.96 2.33
CA LYS A 197 -15.44 -4.51 3.70
C LYS A 197 -16.46 -5.43 4.40
N GLY A 198 -16.11 -5.89 5.59
CA GLY A 198 -16.89 -6.85 6.39
C GLY A 198 -16.45 -8.30 6.24
N ASP A 199 -15.60 -8.64 5.27
CA ASP A 199 -15.10 -10.00 5.10
C ASP A 199 -14.27 -10.42 6.32
N ARG A 200 -14.58 -11.61 6.85
CA ARG A 200 -13.73 -12.29 7.83
C ARG A 200 -12.68 -13.09 7.09
N VAL A 201 -11.44 -12.62 7.16
CA VAL A 201 -10.34 -13.08 6.33
C VAL A 201 -9.23 -13.71 7.17
N LEU A 202 -8.52 -14.68 6.60
CA LEU A 202 -7.19 -15.10 7.03
C LEU A 202 -6.21 -14.71 5.93
N ILE A 203 -5.16 -13.98 6.30
CA ILE A 203 -4.13 -13.47 5.39
C ILE A 203 -2.78 -14.07 5.77
N THR A 204 -2.00 -14.48 4.78
CA THR A 204 -0.57 -14.81 4.91
C THR A 204 0.28 -13.88 4.05
N VAL A 205 1.38 -13.43 4.61
CA VAL A 205 2.38 -12.60 3.92
C VAL A 205 3.73 -13.27 4.08
N ASP A 206 4.42 -13.45 2.96
CA ASP A 206 5.72 -14.11 2.91
C ASP A 206 6.84 -13.20 3.41
N GLU A 207 7.96 -13.81 3.79
CA GLU A 207 9.19 -13.08 4.07
C GLU A 207 9.58 -12.19 2.88
N GLY A 208 10.05 -10.98 3.16
CA GLY A 208 10.41 -9.99 2.13
C GLY A 208 9.24 -9.32 1.38
N SER A 209 8.01 -9.84 1.47
CA SER A 209 6.86 -9.27 0.74
C SER A 209 6.06 -8.25 1.57
N ALA A 210 5.54 -7.21 0.92
CA ALA A 210 4.53 -6.32 1.49
C ALA A 210 3.08 -6.78 1.21
N GLU A 211 2.90 -7.60 0.19
CA GLU A 211 1.60 -8.05 -0.32
C GLU A 211 1.23 -9.44 0.24
N PRO A 212 -0.07 -9.71 0.46
CA PRO A 212 -0.54 -11.05 0.78
C PRO A 212 -0.19 -12.03 -0.34
N ALA A 213 0.54 -13.08 0.01
CA ALA A 213 0.76 -14.21 -0.90
C ALA A 213 -0.51 -15.07 -1.02
N ASN A 214 -1.23 -15.24 0.10
CA ASN A 214 -2.48 -15.99 0.13
C ASN A 214 -3.48 -15.33 1.08
N TRP A 215 -4.76 -15.45 0.74
CA TRP A 215 -5.86 -15.08 1.61
C TRP A 215 -7.06 -15.97 1.37
N ALA A 216 -7.88 -16.14 2.40
CA ALA A 216 -9.11 -16.89 2.30
C ALA A 216 -10.22 -16.29 3.15
N VAL A 217 -11.44 -16.41 2.66
CA VAL A 217 -12.70 -16.03 3.34
C VAL A 217 -13.57 -17.28 3.52
N GLY A 218 -14.70 -17.16 4.21
CA GLY A 218 -15.70 -18.23 4.27
C GLY A 218 -15.16 -19.57 4.81
N LYS A 219 -15.45 -20.67 4.11
CA LYS A 219 -15.05 -22.04 4.53
C LYS A 219 -13.58 -22.31 4.23
N GLU A 220 -13.07 -21.71 3.18
CA GLU A 220 -11.68 -21.80 2.74
C GLU A 220 -10.77 -21.21 3.83
N ARG A 221 -11.19 -20.11 4.46
CA ARG A 221 -10.54 -19.55 5.65
C ARG A 221 -10.40 -20.59 6.77
N ASP A 222 -11.48 -21.31 7.08
CA ASP A 222 -11.50 -22.28 8.19
C ASP A 222 -10.64 -23.51 7.91
N ARG A 223 -10.60 -23.94 6.64
CA ARG A 223 -9.69 -25.00 6.18
C ARG A 223 -8.23 -24.56 6.30
N LEU A 224 -7.92 -23.37 5.80
CA LEU A 224 -6.58 -22.79 5.86
C LEU A 224 -6.12 -22.59 7.31
N ARG A 225 -6.99 -22.06 8.18
CA ARG A 225 -6.74 -21.93 9.62
C ARG A 225 -6.36 -23.27 10.25
N THR A 226 -7.14 -24.32 9.97
CA THR A 226 -6.89 -25.66 10.53
C THR A 226 -5.53 -26.20 10.10
N MET A 227 -5.18 -26.06 8.81
CA MET A 227 -3.87 -26.46 8.30
C MET A 227 -2.74 -25.70 8.98
N ILE A 228 -2.84 -24.36 9.04
CA ILE A 228 -1.81 -23.50 9.65
C ILE A 228 -1.60 -23.86 11.11
N LEU A 229 -2.68 -24.00 11.90
CA LEU A 229 -2.57 -24.33 13.31
C LEU A 229 -1.90 -25.69 13.55
N LYS A 230 -2.10 -26.65 12.66
CA LYS A 230 -1.44 -27.96 12.71
C LYS A 230 0.05 -27.87 12.38
N ALA A 231 0.42 -27.05 11.40
CA ALA A 231 1.79 -26.89 10.91
C ALA A 231 2.67 -25.96 11.80
N LEU A 232 2.04 -25.02 12.51
CA LEU A 232 2.71 -23.97 13.27
C LEU A 232 3.74 -24.43 14.33
N PRO A 233 3.58 -25.57 15.02
CA PRO A 233 4.59 -26.04 15.97
C PRO A 233 5.91 -26.43 15.30
N GLU A 234 5.83 -27.18 14.19
CA GLU A 234 7.00 -27.72 13.50
C GLU A 234 7.64 -26.69 12.56
N SER A 235 6.84 -25.74 12.04
CA SER A 235 7.35 -24.65 11.21
C SER A 235 8.43 -23.82 11.90
N LYS A 236 8.42 -23.74 13.24
CA LYS A 236 9.42 -23.01 14.03
C LYS A 236 10.84 -23.55 13.90
N LYS A 237 10.99 -24.80 13.44
CA LYS A 237 12.29 -25.47 13.28
C LYS A 237 12.84 -25.33 11.86
N ILE A 238 12.03 -24.83 10.93
CA ILE A 238 12.38 -24.68 9.52
C ILE A 238 12.94 -23.28 9.31
N LYS A 239 14.02 -23.18 8.53
CA LYS A 239 14.58 -21.90 8.06
C LYS A 239 14.10 -21.64 6.64
N CYS A 240 13.88 -20.37 6.33
CA CYS A 240 13.54 -19.92 5.00
C CYS A 240 14.71 -19.09 4.48
N ASP A 241 15.22 -19.50 3.32
CA ASP A 241 16.20 -18.72 2.58
C ASP A 241 15.38 -17.80 1.66
N GLY A 242 15.45 -16.50 1.92
CA GLY A 242 14.72 -15.47 1.18
C GLY A 242 15.35 -15.12 -0.16
#